data_AF-A0A960TV09-F1
#
_entry.id   AF-A0A960TV09-F1
#
_cell.length_a   1.000
_cell.length_b   1.000
_cell.length_c   1.000
_cell.angle_alpha   90.00
_cell.angle_beta   90.00
_cell.angle_gamma   90.00
#
_symmetry.space_group_name_H-M   'P 1'
#
loop_
_entity.id
_entity.type
_entity.pdbx_description
1 polymer ?
#
loop_
_entity_poly.entity_id
_entity_poly.type
_entity_poly.pdbx_seq_one_letter_code
_entity_poly.pdbx_strand_id
1 'polypeptide(L)'
;MPSRGPSNRNRPARTRDEVLQQHLTRLWRKVAARRNPPSLDRWLRKELGELNGLRRQERLMLGDMVTDAIRFGVLIVFADTWAADTSVPLTNPEALADAWEAPSGPDLWNALRALPVPVVFHWAFMRRRLDGTARPPVPAPDDRCAKVWRLLREDAPRSRNLRLRCVWNGLPPHLAPRLERRAELSGWTRPQLLDWLDHQAWRPPLWLRLRHPERLEALAAELNAADFRAEIHAGALALRGPRGIYDERC
;
A
#
# COMPACT_ATOMS: atom_id res chain seq x y z
N MET A 1 -13.77 -59.42 1.91
CA MET A 1 -12.67 -58.62 2.47
C MET A 1 -12.71 -57.22 1.85
N PRO A 2 -13.03 -56.16 2.60
CA PRO A 2 -13.10 -54.81 2.06
C PRO A 2 -11.68 -54.22 1.92
N SER A 3 -11.35 -53.86 0.68
CA SER A 3 -10.12 -53.16 0.31
C SER A 3 -10.05 -51.80 1.01
N ARG A 4 -9.09 -51.63 1.91
CA ARG A 4 -8.76 -50.34 2.53
C ARG A 4 -8.11 -49.46 1.48
N GLY A 5 -8.85 -48.49 0.95
CA GLY A 5 -8.33 -47.46 0.07
C GLY A 5 -7.13 -46.73 0.70
N PRO A 6 -6.19 -46.23 -0.12
CA PRO A 6 -4.94 -45.68 0.37
C PRO A 6 -5.21 -44.47 1.29
N SER A 7 -4.73 -44.61 2.52
CA SER A 7 -4.69 -43.59 3.55
C SER A 7 -4.03 -42.32 3.00
N ASN A 8 -4.86 -41.31 2.76
CA ASN A 8 -4.50 -39.95 2.37
C ASN A 8 -3.73 -39.27 3.53
N ARG A 9 -2.44 -39.58 3.69
CA ARG A 9 -1.54 -39.00 4.69
C ARG A 9 -0.41 -38.25 4.00
N ASN A 10 -0.09 -37.07 4.55
CA ASN A 10 0.97 -36.13 4.19
C ASN A 10 0.62 -35.06 3.15
N ARG A 11 -0.34 -34.19 3.49
CA ARG A 11 -0.17 -32.77 3.13
C ARG A 11 0.77 -32.13 4.16
N PRO A 12 1.88 -31.49 3.77
CA PRO A 12 2.70 -30.73 4.70
C PRO A 12 1.86 -29.65 5.38
N ALA A 13 2.12 -29.40 6.66
CA ALA A 13 1.47 -28.32 7.39
C ALA A 13 1.74 -27.00 6.66
N ARG A 14 0.67 -26.25 6.38
CA ARG A 14 0.78 -24.94 5.70
C ARG A 14 1.67 -24.01 6.52
N THR A 15 2.57 -23.31 5.87
CA THR A 15 3.38 -22.27 6.52
C THR A 15 2.49 -21.12 7.00
N ARG A 16 2.96 -20.33 7.97
CA ARG A 16 2.18 -19.17 8.47
C ARG A 16 1.89 -18.16 7.35
N ASP A 17 2.84 -17.97 6.45
CA ASP A 17 2.71 -17.07 5.29
C ASP A 17 1.64 -17.55 4.32
N GLU A 18 1.53 -18.86 4.06
CA GLU A 18 0.45 -19.42 3.24
C GLU A 18 -0.94 -19.15 3.86
N VAL A 19 -1.06 -19.27 5.17
CA VAL A 19 -2.32 -18.96 5.88
C VAL A 19 -2.66 -17.48 5.72
N LEU A 20 -1.69 -16.58 5.89
CA LEU A 20 -1.88 -15.14 5.72
C LEU A 20 -2.26 -14.78 4.27
N GLN A 21 -1.59 -15.37 3.27
CA GLN A 21 -1.92 -15.18 1.86
C GLN A 21 -3.33 -15.67 1.50
N GLN A 22 -3.80 -16.77 2.12
CA GLN A 22 -5.17 -17.25 1.93
C GLN A 22 -6.21 -16.28 2.51
N HIS A 23 -5.97 -15.76 3.72
CA HIS A 23 -6.84 -14.74 4.30
C HIS A 23 -6.85 -13.46 3.49
N LEU A 24 -5.69 -13.01 3.03
CA LEU A 24 -5.56 -11.84 2.16
C LEU A 24 -6.32 -12.01 0.84
N THR A 25 -6.19 -13.18 0.22
CA THR A 25 -6.93 -13.55 -1.00
C THR A 25 -8.44 -13.54 -0.77
N ARG A 26 -8.90 -14.10 0.35
CA ARG A 26 -10.32 -14.09 0.72
C ARG A 26 -10.83 -12.67 0.93
N LEU A 27 -10.08 -11.84 1.66
CA LEU A 27 -10.44 -10.44 1.90
C LEU A 27 -10.55 -9.68 0.58
N TRP A 28 -9.52 -9.75 -0.28
CA TRP A 28 -9.53 -9.05 -1.56
C TRP A 28 -10.69 -9.47 -2.45
N ARG A 29 -10.99 -10.77 -2.55
CA ARG A 29 -12.16 -11.24 -3.31
C ARG A 29 -13.46 -10.63 -2.81
N LYS A 30 -13.64 -10.47 -1.49
CA LYS A 30 -14.82 -9.79 -0.93
C LYS A 30 -14.84 -8.30 -1.27
N VAL A 31 -13.69 -7.61 -1.30
CA VAL A 31 -13.61 -6.22 -1.75
C VAL A 31 -13.95 -6.13 -3.24
N ALA A 32 -13.26 -6.90 -4.07
CA ALA A 32 -13.36 -6.91 -5.54
C ALA A 32 -14.76 -7.30 -6.06
N ALA A 33 -15.53 -8.07 -5.29
CA ALA A 33 -16.91 -8.40 -5.61
C ALA A 33 -17.87 -7.20 -5.51
N ARG A 34 -17.45 -6.09 -4.87
CA ARG A 34 -18.27 -4.89 -4.73
C ARG A 34 -18.21 -4.04 -5.99
N ARG A 35 -19.36 -3.48 -6.38
CA ARG A 35 -19.46 -2.54 -7.51
C ARG A 35 -18.63 -1.28 -7.30
N ASN A 36 -18.54 -0.79 -6.06
CA ASN A 36 -17.77 0.39 -5.67
C ASN A 36 -16.82 0.03 -4.52
N PRO A 37 -15.67 0.72 -4.39
CA PRO A 37 -14.78 0.52 -3.25
C PRO A 37 -15.52 0.80 -1.93
N PRO A 38 -15.42 -0.10 -0.93
CA PRO A 38 -16.09 0.08 0.34
C PRO A 38 -15.45 1.24 1.14
N SER A 39 -16.20 1.78 2.12
CA SER A 39 -15.58 2.53 3.22
C SER A 39 -14.69 1.58 4.01
N LEU A 40 -13.38 1.66 3.76
CA LEU A 40 -12.44 0.63 4.17
C LEU A 40 -12.40 0.44 5.68
N ASP A 41 -12.44 1.51 6.47
CA ASP A 41 -12.32 1.43 7.93
C ASP A 41 -13.44 0.58 8.55
N ARG A 42 -14.70 0.90 8.21
CA ARG A 42 -15.86 0.19 8.74
C ARG A 42 -15.92 -1.24 8.20
N TRP A 43 -15.59 -1.41 6.92
CA TRP A 43 -15.63 -2.71 6.27
C TRP A 43 -14.55 -3.64 6.82
N LEU A 44 -13.28 -3.20 6.88
CA LEU A 44 -12.16 -3.96 7.42
C LEU A 44 -12.38 -4.32 8.88
N ARG A 45 -12.88 -3.39 9.72
CA ARG A 45 -13.19 -3.68 11.13
C ARG A 45 -14.15 -4.87 11.27
N LYS A 46 -15.19 -4.92 10.43
CA LYS A 46 -16.15 -6.04 10.42
C LYS A 46 -15.47 -7.33 9.95
N GLU A 47 -14.84 -7.28 8.78
CA GLU A 47 -14.35 -8.48 8.08
C GLU A 47 -13.13 -9.11 8.77
N LEU A 48 -12.23 -8.30 9.32
CA LEU A 48 -11.11 -8.77 10.13
C LEU A 48 -11.57 -9.34 11.49
N GLY A 49 -12.70 -8.86 12.01
CA GLY A 49 -13.32 -9.40 13.23
C GLY A 49 -13.81 -10.84 13.05
N GLU A 50 -14.23 -11.20 11.84
CA GLU A 50 -14.70 -12.55 11.46
C GLU A 50 -13.55 -13.56 11.21
N LEU A 51 -12.28 -13.08 11.17
CA LEU A 51 -11.12 -13.95 10.94
C LEU A 51 -10.63 -14.60 12.24
N ASN A 52 -10.96 -15.88 12.40
CA ASN A 52 -10.51 -16.71 13.52
C ASN A 52 -9.07 -17.23 13.31
N GLY A 53 -8.35 -17.50 14.41
CA GLY A 53 -6.99 -18.07 14.37
C GLY A 53 -5.87 -17.08 14.01
N LEU A 54 -6.19 -15.79 13.91
CA LEU A 54 -5.23 -14.71 13.66
C LEU A 54 -5.01 -13.85 14.91
N ARG A 55 -3.75 -13.54 15.19
CA ARG A 55 -3.33 -12.55 16.19
C ARG A 55 -3.79 -11.17 15.73
N ARG A 56 -3.88 -10.23 16.68
CA ARG A 56 -4.25 -8.83 16.40
C ARG A 56 -3.35 -8.21 15.34
N GLN A 57 -2.03 -8.36 15.49
CA GLN A 57 -1.03 -7.82 14.58
C GLN A 57 -1.20 -8.32 13.14
N GLU A 58 -1.55 -9.60 12.96
CA GLU A 58 -1.77 -10.17 11.63
C GLU A 58 -3.03 -9.63 10.98
N ARG A 59 -4.09 -9.42 11.77
CA ARG A 59 -5.31 -8.76 11.28
C ARG A 59 -5.03 -7.31 10.87
N LEU A 60 -4.26 -6.57 11.66
CA LEU A 60 -3.82 -5.22 11.29
C LEU A 60 -2.99 -5.22 10.02
N MET A 61 -2.04 -6.14 9.90
CA MET A 61 -1.22 -6.30 8.70
C MET A 61 -2.07 -6.57 7.46
N LEU A 62 -3.04 -7.50 7.55
CA LEU A 62 -3.97 -7.80 6.45
C LEU A 62 -4.82 -6.57 6.07
N GLY A 63 -5.29 -5.81 7.07
CA GLY A 63 -6.00 -4.56 6.86
C GLY A 63 -5.14 -3.53 6.12
N ASP A 64 -3.91 -3.31 6.59
CA ASP A 64 -2.99 -2.38 5.94
C ASP A 64 -2.67 -2.81 4.50
N MET A 65 -2.50 -4.11 4.23
CA MET A 65 -2.26 -4.61 2.86
C MET A 65 -3.44 -4.31 1.91
N VAL A 66 -4.68 -4.50 2.37
CA VAL A 66 -5.88 -4.18 1.56
C VAL A 66 -5.99 -2.67 1.33
N THR A 67 -5.72 -1.86 2.35
CA THR A 67 -5.71 -0.40 2.23
C THR A 67 -4.63 0.08 1.26
N ASP A 68 -3.42 -0.48 1.34
CA ASP A 68 -2.33 -0.16 0.41
C ASP A 68 -2.67 -0.54 -1.04
N ALA A 69 -3.31 -1.70 -1.25
CA ALA A 69 -3.75 -2.12 -2.58
C ALA A 69 -4.75 -1.13 -3.21
N ILE A 70 -5.66 -0.56 -2.42
CA ILE A 70 -6.59 0.46 -2.91
C ILE A 70 -5.89 1.81 -3.11
N ARG A 71 -5.07 2.23 -2.14
CA ARG A 71 -4.30 3.48 -2.20
C ARG A 71 -3.41 3.55 -3.43
N PHE A 72 -2.70 2.47 -3.72
CA PHE A 72 -1.78 2.39 -4.86
C PHE A 72 -2.45 1.81 -6.11
N GLY A 73 -3.79 1.77 -6.18
CA GLY A 73 -4.52 1.18 -7.30
C GLY A 73 -4.07 1.70 -8.68
N VAL A 74 -3.81 3.01 -8.80
CA VAL A 74 -3.29 3.61 -10.04
C VAL A 74 -1.92 3.04 -10.41
N LEU A 75 -0.98 2.98 -9.45
CA LEU A 75 0.35 2.41 -9.66
C LEU A 75 0.27 0.94 -10.10
N ILE A 76 -0.61 0.17 -9.43
CA ILE A 76 -0.80 -1.25 -9.68
C ILE A 76 -1.29 -1.47 -11.11
N VAL A 77 -2.35 -0.76 -11.52
CA VAL A 77 -2.90 -0.87 -12.88
C VAL A 77 -1.89 -0.40 -13.92
N PHE A 78 -1.15 0.69 -13.66
CA PHE A 78 -0.11 1.17 -14.55
C PHE A 78 1.00 0.13 -14.77
N ALA A 79 1.58 -0.36 -13.67
CA ALA A 79 2.70 -1.29 -13.70
C ALA A 79 2.30 -2.61 -14.35
N ASP A 80 1.09 -3.11 -14.04
CA ASP A 80 0.57 -4.33 -14.63
C ASP A 80 0.29 -4.18 -16.13
N THR A 81 -0.32 -3.06 -16.55
CA THR A 81 -0.54 -2.79 -17.98
C THR A 81 0.78 -2.75 -18.75
N TRP A 82 1.80 -2.08 -18.20
CA TRP A 82 3.13 -2.02 -18.83
C TRP A 82 3.83 -3.38 -18.86
N ALA A 83 3.67 -4.17 -17.79
CA ALA A 83 4.20 -5.52 -17.74
C ALA A 83 3.50 -6.43 -18.75
N ALA A 84 2.19 -6.32 -18.92
CA ALA A 84 1.41 -7.15 -19.84
C ALA A 84 1.62 -6.79 -21.32
N ASP A 85 1.83 -5.51 -21.64
CA ASP A 85 2.03 -5.06 -23.02
C ASP A 85 3.48 -5.30 -23.47
N THR A 86 3.70 -6.39 -24.20
CA THR A 86 5.02 -6.76 -24.73
C THR A 86 5.49 -5.87 -25.88
N SER A 87 4.60 -5.09 -26.49
CA SER A 87 4.94 -4.16 -27.58
C SER A 87 5.60 -2.88 -27.08
N VAL A 88 5.35 -2.51 -25.82
CA VAL A 88 5.96 -1.35 -25.19
C VAL A 88 7.34 -1.71 -24.62
N PRO A 89 8.42 -1.02 -25.05
CA PRO A 89 9.76 -1.23 -24.49
C PRO A 89 9.82 -0.89 -22.99
N LEU A 90 10.58 -1.70 -22.24
CA LEU A 90 10.86 -1.43 -20.83
C LEU A 90 12.08 -0.51 -20.69
N THR A 91 11.96 0.75 -21.11
CA THR A 91 13.10 1.68 -21.15
C THR A 91 12.80 3.06 -20.56
N ASN A 92 11.61 3.62 -20.78
CA ASN A 92 11.29 4.99 -20.37
C ASN A 92 9.92 5.07 -19.69
N PRO A 93 9.86 4.98 -18.34
CA PRO A 93 8.60 5.10 -17.60
C PRO A 93 7.96 6.49 -17.72
N GLU A 94 8.73 7.55 -17.98
CA GLU A 94 8.19 8.91 -18.12
C GLU A 94 7.37 9.04 -19.40
N ALA A 95 7.92 8.62 -20.54
CA ALA A 95 7.20 8.64 -21.82
C ALA A 95 5.91 7.80 -21.76
N LEU A 96 5.96 6.66 -21.05
CA LEU A 96 4.76 5.86 -20.83
C LEU A 96 3.74 6.59 -19.95
N ALA A 97 4.15 7.21 -18.85
CA ALA A 97 3.24 7.97 -17.98
C ALA A 97 2.60 9.17 -18.70
N ASP A 98 3.33 9.79 -19.63
CA ASP A 98 2.82 10.87 -20.48
C ASP A 98 1.74 10.38 -21.45
N ALA A 99 1.99 9.26 -22.12
CA ALA A 99 1.05 8.65 -23.07
C ALA A 99 -0.11 7.88 -22.40
N TRP A 100 0.02 7.55 -21.12
CA TRP A 100 -0.96 6.70 -20.43
C TRP A 100 -2.22 7.48 -20.07
N GLU A 101 -3.32 7.14 -20.74
CA GLU A 101 -4.66 7.57 -20.39
C GLU A 101 -5.21 6.71 -19.24
N ALA A 102 -4.86 7.10 -18.02
CA ALA A 102 -5.26 6.35 -16.83
C ALA A 102 -6.78 6.27 -16.70
N PRO A 103 -7.33 5.08 -16.41
CA PRO A 103 -8.75 4.96 -16.10
C PRO A 103 -9.08 5.80 -14.86
N SER A 104 -10.28 6.35 -14.80
CA SER A 104 -10.71 7.22 -13.70
C SER A 104 -11.97 6.68 -13.04
N GLY A 105 -12.14 7.00 -11.74
CA GLY A 105 -13.34 6.66 -10.98
C GLY A 105 -13.71 5.16 -11.08
N PRO A 106 -14.94 4.81 -11.55
CA PRO A 106 -15.38 3.42 -11.67
C PRO A 106 -14.49 2.54 -12.57
N ASP A 107 -13.88 3.10 -13.61
CA ASP A 107 -13.07 2.32 -14.56
C ASP A 107 -11.76 1.87 -13.93
N LEU A 108 -11.14 2.72 -13.09
CA LEU A 108 -9.95 2.34 -12.32
C LEU A 108 -10.28 1.21 -11.36
N TRP A 109 -11.42 1.30 -10.68
CA TRP A 109 -11.88 0.25 -9.78
C TRP A 109 -12.14 -1.07 -10.52
N ASN A 110 -12.76 -1.00 -11.70
CA ASN A 110 -12.98 -2.15 -12.57
C ASN A 110 -11.68 -2.80 -13.05
N ALA A 111 -10.70 -1.99 -13.47
CA ALA A 111 -9.38 -2.49 -13.87
C ALA A 111 -8.68 -3.18 -12.68
N LEU A 112 -8.61 -2.51 -11.53
CA LEU A 112 -7.94 -3.03 -10.34
C LEU A 112 -8.54 -4.33 -9.82
N ARG A 113 -9.89 -4.44 -9.79
CA ARG A 113 -10.58 -5.64 -9.28
C ARG A 113 -10.55 -6.82 -10.26
N ALA A 114 -10.26 -6.57 -11.55
CA ALA A 114 -10.09 -7.60 -12.57
C ALA A 114 -8.71 -8.28 -12.49
N LEU A 115 -7.72 -7.63 -11.87
CA LEU A 115 -6.38 -8.19 -11.75
C LEU A 115 -6.34 -9.44 -10.86
N PRO A 116 -5.46 -10.41 -11.17
CA PRO A 116 -5.19 -11.53 -10.27
C PRO A 116 -4.73 -11.04 -8.90
N VAL A 117 -5.22 -11.69 -7.84
CA VAL A 117 -4.86 -11.36 -6.45
C VAL A 117 -3.33 -11.30 -6.21
N PRO A 118 -2.52 -12.26 -6.71
CA PRO A 118 -1.07 -12.19 -6.53
C PRO A 118 -0.45 -10.95 -7.16
N VAL A 119 -0.94 -10.51 -8.32
CA VAL A 119 -0.48 -9.31 -9.03
C VAL A 119 -0.74 -8.06 -8.18
N VAL A 120 -1.99 -7.89 -7.72
CA VAL A 120 -2.38 -6.73 -6.90
C VAL A 120 -1.46 -6.58 -5.68
N PHE A 121 -1.27 -7.68 -4.95
CA PHE A 121 -0.48 -7.63 -3.73
C PHE A 121 1.01 -7.65 -3.96
N HIS A 122 1.52 -8.16 -5.09
CA HIS A 122 2.91 -7.99 -5.48
C HIS A 122 3.26 -6.51 -5.57
N TRP A 123 2.54 -5.76 -6.42
CA TRP A 123 2.79 -4.34 -6.62
C TRP A 123 2.61 -3.50 -5.35
N ALA A 124 1.52 -3.73 -4.61
CA ALA A 124 1.27 -3.04 -3.35
C ALA A 124 2.37 -3.31 -2.30
N PHE A 125 2.81 -4.57 -2.19
CA PHE A 125 3.88 -4.97 -1.29
C PHE A 125 5.22 -4.33 -1.68
N MET A 126 5.59 -4.36 -2.96
CA MET A 126 6.85 -3.79 -3.44
C MET A 126 6.91 -2.28 -3.17
N ARG A 127 5.82 -1.55 -3.40
CA ARG A 127 5.73 -0.12 -3.07
C ARG A 127 5.85 0.17 -1.59
N ARG A 128 5.23 -0.65 -0.74
CA ARG A 128 5.24 -0.49 0.72
C ARG A 128 6.57 -0.84 1.35
N ARG A 129 7.29 -1.82 0.79
CA ARG A 129 8.61 -2.25 1.28
C ARG A 129 9.65 -1.13 1.33
N LEU A 130 9.50 -0.10 0.50
CA LEU A 130 10.35 1.09 0.53
C LEU A 130 10.25 1.86 1.85
N ASP A 131 9.15 1.68 2.60
CA ASP A 131 8.96 2.26 3.94
C ASP A 131 9.56 1.37 5.06
N GLY A 132 10.29 0.30 4.71
CA GLY A 132 10.95 -0.59 5.68
C GLY A 132 10.05 -1.63 6.34
N THR A 133 8.84 -1.88 5.83
CA THR A 133 7.89 -2.82 6.47
C THR A 133 8.26 -4.30 6.22
N ALA A 134 8.33 -5.10 7.27
CA ALA A 134 8.41 -6.56 7.20
C ALA A 134 7.01 -7.16 6.98
N ARG A 135 6.73 -7.62 5.77
CA ARG A 135 5.49 -8.31 5.39
C ARG A 135 5.85 -9.60 4.63
N PRO A 136 4.96 -10.61 4.57
CA PRO A 136 5.23 -11.84 3.83
C PRO A 136 5.48 -11.49 2.35
N PRO A 137 6.56 -12.01 1.74
CA PRO A 137 6.86 -11.72 0.35
C PRO A 137 5.76 -12.29 -0.55
N VAL A 138 5.28 -11.46 -1.47
CA VAL A 138 4.50 -11.92 -2.61
C VAL A 138 5.44 -11.97 -3.81
N PRO A 139 5.79 -13.17 -4.31
CA PRO A 139 6.73 -13.30 -5.42
C PRO A 139 6.23 -12.54 -6.64
N ALA A 140 7.16 -12.09 -7.47
CA ALA A 140 6.81 -11.51 -8.76
C ALA A 140 6.03 -12.54 -9.59
N PRO A 141 4.93 -12.15 -10.26
CA PRO A 141 4.23 -13.05 -11.17
C PRO A 141 5.14 -13.59 -12.28
N ASP A 142 6.05 -12.74 -12.79
CA ASP A 142 7.02 -13.07 -13.82
C ASP A 142 8.25 -12.12 -13.82
N ASP A 143 9.24 -12.42 -14.67
CA ASP A 143 10.47 -11.62 -14.84
C ASP A 143 10.20 -10.20 -15.38
N ARG A 144 9.12 -10.02 -16.15
CA ARG A 144 8.79 -8.73 -16.75
C ARG A 144 8.27 -7.77 -15.68
N CYS A 145 7.44 -8.25 -14.76
CA CYS A 145 7.02 -7.54 -13.56
C CYS A 145 8.24 -7.10 -12.73
N ALA A 146 9.21 -7.98 -12.53
CA ALA A 146 10.44 -7.65 -11.79
C ALA A 146 11.24 -6.52 -12.49
N LYS A 147 11.34 -6.54 -13.83
CA LYS A 147 12.00 -5.49 -14.62
C LYS A 147 11.25 -4.15 -14.54
N VAL A 148 9.93 -4.16 -14.69
CA VAL A 148 9.07 -2.98 -14.56
C VAL A 148 9.23 -2.37 -13.17
N TRP A 149 9.17 -3.18 -12.11
CA TRP A 149 9.38 -2.70 -10.75
C TRP A 149 10.73 -2.01 -10.58
N ARG A 150 11.81 -2.62 -11.09
CA ARG A 150 13.17 -2.05 -11.00
C ARG A 150 13.23 -0.65 -11.61
N LEU A 151 12.70 -0.48 -12.82
CA LEU A 151 12.64 0.81 -13.51
C LEU A 151 11.84 1.83 -12.71
N LEU A 152 10.63 1.46 -12.28
CA LEU A 152 9.78 2.37 -11.49
C LEU A 152 10.44 2.79 -10.18
N ARG A 153 11.06 1.86 -9.46
CA ARG A 153 11.74 2.14 -8.20
C ARG A 153 12.94 3.09 -8.37
N GLU A 154 13.66 2.98 -9.47
CA GLU A 154 14.88 3.76 -9.73
C GLU A 154 14.55 5.15 -10.27
N ASP A 155 13.62 5.23 -11.22
CA ASP A 155 13.34 6.45 -11.96
C ASP A 155 12.22 7.28 -11.32
N ALA A 156 11.12 6.65 -10.90
CA ALA A 156 9.93 7.40 -10.51
C ALA A 156 10.15 8.34 -9.31
N PRO A 157 10.83 7.95 -8.21
CA PRO A 157 11.09 8.87 -7.08
C PRO A 157 11.95 10.09 -7.46
N ARG A 158 12.82 9.96 -8.47
CA ARG A 158 13.78 11.00 -8.89
C ARG A 158 13.29 11.79 -10.09
N SER A 159 12.24 11.32 -10.74
CA SER A 159 11.68 11.92 -11.93
C SER A 159 11.18 13.34 -11.68
N ARG A 160 11.45 14.21 -12.65
CA ARG A 160 10.87 15.55 -12.74
C ARG A 160 9.51 15.54 -13.44
N ASN A 161 9.16 14.44 -14.11
CA ASN A 161 7.88 14.23 -14.76
C ASN A 161 6.78 14.06 -13.69
N LEU A 162 5.84 15.03 -13.64
CA LEU A 162 4.81 15.02 -12.60
C LEU A 162 3.80 13.89 -12.78
N ARG A 163 3.54 13.46 -14.01
CA ARG A 163 2.60 12.37 -14.30
C ARG A 163 3.14 11.06 -13.73
N LEU A 164 4.41 10.75 -13.97
CA LEU A 164 5.07 9.58 -13.36
C LEU A 164 5.08 9.68 -11.83
N ARG A 165 5.34 10.88 -11.27
CA ARG A 165 5.29 11.12 -9.81
C ARG A 165 3.89 10.94 -9.21
N CYS A 166 2.84 11.28 -9.95
CA CYS A 166 1.46 11.00 -9.54
C CYS A 166 1.23 9.49 -9.49
N VAL A 167 1.56 8.78 -10.58
CA VAL A 167 1.40 7.32 -10.67
C VAL A 167 2.13 6.63 -9.53
N TRP A 168 3.39 6.99 -9.29
CA TRP A 168 4.22 6.44 -8.21
C TRP A 168 3.61 6.57 -6.81
N ASN A 169 2.85 7.65 -6.58
CA ASN A 169 2.19 7.94 -5.32
C ASN A 169 0.71 7.51 -5.29
N GLY A 170 0.27 6.72 -6.28
CA GLY A 170 -1.10 6.19 -6.35
C GLY A 170 -2.15 7.18 -6.86
N LEU A 171 -1.72 8.30 -7.43
CA LEU A 171 -2.58 9.35 -7.95
C LEU A 171 -2.71 9.25 -9.49
N PRO A 172 -3.90 9.54 -10.06
CA PRO A 172 -4.04 9.56 -11.52
C PRO A 172 -3.12 10.60 -12.19
N PRO A 173 -2.42 10.27 -13.29
CA PRO A 173 -1.50 11.18 -13.97
C PRO A 173 -2.17 12.44 -14.52
N HIS A 174 -3.45 12.38 -14.88
CA HIS A 174 -4.21 13.56 -15.35
C HIS A 174 -4.41 14.62 -14.26
N LEU A 175 -4.08 14.33 -12.99
CA LEU A 175 -4.05 15.34 -11.93
C LEU A 175 -2.82 16.25 -12.00
N ALA A 176 -1.76 15.88 -12.73
CA ALA A 176 -0.54 16.66 -12.81
C ALA A 176 -0.77 18.15 -13.16
N PRO A 177 -1.54 18.52 -14.21
CA PRO A 177 -1.79 19.93 -14.51
C PRO A 177 -2.54 20.67 -13.40
N ARG A 178 -3.44 19.98 -12.67
CA ARG A 178 -4.18 20.57 -11.55
C ARG A 178 -3.28 20.80 -10.33
N LEU A 179 -2.34 19.89 -10.10
CA LEU A 179 -1.35 19.99 -9.04
C LEU A 179 -0.34 21.12 -9.33
N GLU A 180 0.07 21.31 -10.58
CA GLU A 180 0.88 22.45 -11.01
C GLU A 180 0.17 23.78 -10.74
N ARG A 181 -1.08 23.90 -11.21
CA ARG A 181 -1.90 25.09 -10.92
C ARG A 181 -2.08 25.32 -9.42
N ARG A 182 -2.29 24.26 -8.63
CA ARG A 182 -2.41 24.37 -7.17
C ARG A 182 -1.11 24.86 -6.53
N ALA A 183 0.04 24.39 -7.03
CA ALA A 183 1.35 24.81 -6.57
C ALA A 183 1.61 26.29 -6.87
N GLU A 184 1.29 26.74 -8.09
CA GLU A 184 1.36 28.16 -8.48
C GLU A 184 0.53 29.05 -7.54
N LEU A 185 -0.73 28.67 -7.28
CA LEU A 185 -1.61 29.40 -6.36
C LEU A 185 -1.11 29.41 -4.90
N SER A 186 -0.34 28.38 -4.50
CA SER A 186 0.30 28.32 -3.19
C SER A 186 1.63 29.08 -3.10
N GLY A 187 2.18 29.54 -4.23
CA GLY A 187 3.59 29.97 -4.29
C GLY A 187 4.58 28.84 -4.00
N TRP A 188 4.20 27.58 -4.24
CA TRP A 188 5.09 26.44 -4.07
C TRP A 188 6.07 26.32 -5.22
N THR A 189 7.34 26.14 -4.86
CA THR A 189 8.37 25.72 -5.81
C THR A 189 8.13 24.27 -6.25
N ARG A 190 8.71 23.89 -7.39
CA ARG A 190 8.63 22.50 -7.88
C ARG A 190 9.14 21.47 -6.85
N PRO A 191 10.28 21.67 -6.16
CA PRO A 191 10.70 20.77 -5.10
C PRO A 191 9.67 20.60 -3.98
N GLN A 192 8.99 21.67 -3.54
CA GLN A 192 7.94 21.58 -2.51
C GLN A 192 6.73 20.79 -2.98
N LEU A 193 6.30 20.95 -4.24
CA LEU A 193 5.22 20.14 -4.80
C LEU A 193 5.60 18.65 -4.83
N LEU A 194 6.83 18.34 -5.24
CA LEU A 194 7.33 16.96 -5.31
C LEU A 194 7.46 16.34 -3.90
N ASP A 195 7.95 17.11 -2.93
CA ASP A 195 8.01 16.69 -1.53
C ASP A 195 6.60 16.45 -0.95
N TRP A 196 5.64 17.34 -1.23
CA TRP A 196 4.24 17.16 -0.84
C TRP A 196 3.64 15.89 -1.44
N LEU A 197 3.96 15.58 -2.70
CA LEU A 197 3.51 14.37 -3.38
C LEU A 197 4.08 13.11 -2.75
N ASP A 198 5.36 13.09 -2.39
CA ASP A 198 5.97 11.92 -1.75
C ASP A 198 5.35 11.65 -0.37
N HIS A 199 5.01 12.71 0.36
CA HIS A 199 4.26 12.59 1.60
C HIS A 199 2.86 11.98 1.40
N GLN A 200 2.25 12.08 0.20
CA GLN A 200 0.97 11.42 -0.09
C GLN A 200 1.04 9.90 -0.19
N ALA A 201 2.23 9.30 -0.25
CA ALA A 201 2.39 7.84 -0.20
C ALA A 201 2.75 7.32 1.20
N TRP A 202 3.10 8.19 2.13
CA TRP A 202 3.53 7.79 3.47
C TRP A 202 2.34 7.49 4.37
N ARG A 203 2.50 6.55 5.30
CA ARG A 203 1.52 6.40 6.39
C ARG A 203 1.56 7.68 7.22
N PRO A 204 0.43 8.40 7.41
CA PRO A 204 0.44 9.57 8.26
C PRO A 204 0.86 9.15 9.67
N PRO A 205 1.64 9.99 10.39
CA PRO A 205 1.90 9.74 11.79
C PRO A 205 0.58 9.77 12.57
N LEU A 206 0.55 9.05 13.68
CA LEU A 206 -0.55 9.19 14.61
C LEU A 206 -0.32 10.46 15.42
N TRP A 207 -1.21 11.42 15.22
CA TRP A 207 -1.19 12.69 15.93
C TRP A 207 -1.90 12.56 17.27
N LEU A 208 -1.17 12.77 18.37
CA LEU A 208 -1.72 12.82 19.71
C LEU A 208 -1.71 14.26 20.22
N ARG A 209 -2.89 14.74 20.61
CA ARG A 209 -3.03 15.98 21.38
C ARG A 209 -3.28 15.60 22.83
N LEU A 210 -2.35 15.93 23.72
CA LEU A 210 -2.53 15.67 25.13
C LEU A 210 -3.54 16.65 25.73
N ARG A 211 -4.35 16.16 26.67
CA ARG A 211 -5.16 17.00 27.55
C ARG A 211 -4.28 17.87 28.47
N HIS A 212 -3.13 17.33 28.86
CA HIS A 212 -2.14 17.89 29.76
C HIS A 212 -0.85 18.19 28.96
N PRO A 213 -0.75 19.36 28.31
CA PRO A 213 0.39 19.71 27.44
C PRO A 213 1.73 19.72 28.18
N GLU A 214 1.74 19.95 29.49
CA GLU A 214 2.91 19.89 30.36
C GLU A 214 3.56 18.50 30.41
N ARG A 215 2.83 17.44 30.04
CA ARG A 215 3.33 16.05 30.01
C ARG A 215 3.93 15.64 28.67
N LEU A 216 3.96 16.54 27.69
CA LEU A 216 4.23 16.19 26.30
C LEU A 216 5.68 15.71 26.11
N GLU A 217 6.65 16.37 26.74
CA GLU A 217 8.06 15.96 26.68
C GLU A 217 8.31 14.63 27.39
N ALA A 218 7.72 14.44 28.57
CA ALA A 218 7.83 13.20 29.33
C ALA A 218 7.26 12.01 28.54
N LEU A 219 6.07 12.18 27.94
CA LEU A 219 5.47 11.14 27.11
C LEU A 219 6.28 10.87 25.84
N ALA A 220 6.84 11.89 25.19
CA ALA A 220 7.72 11.70 24.04
C ALA A 220 8.93 10.83 24.40
N ALA A 221 9.55 11.09 25.56
CA ALA A 221 10.68 10.31 26.05
C ALA A 221 10.29 8.85 26.36
N GLU A 222 9.15 8.63 27.03
CA GLU A 222 8.62 7.28 27.30
C GLU A 222 8.38 6.49 25.99
N LEU A 223 7.75 7.11 25.00
CA LEU A 223 7.45 6.47 23.72
C LEU A 223 8.73 6.17 22.92
N ASN A 224 9.70 7.08 22.91
CA ASN A 224 11.01 6.84 22.28
C ASN A 224 11.77 5.69 22.97
N ALA A 225 11.68 5.58 24.30
CA ALA A 225 12.26 4.47 25.05
C ALA A 225 11.55 3.12 24.78
N ALA A 226 10.30 3.14 24.32
CA ALA A 226 9.51 1.97 23.94
C ALA A 226 9.63 1.60 22.44
N ASP A 227 10.68 2.07 21.75
CA ASP A 227 10.96 1.89 20.32
C ASP A 227 9.93 2.53 19.36
N PHE A 228 9.17 3.52 19.83
CA PHE A 228 8.45 4.42 18.91
C PHE A 228 9.35 5.57 18.47
N ARG A 229 9.00 6.22 17.35
CA ARG A 229 9.58 7.51 16.97
C ARG A 229 8.55 8.60 17.26
N ALA A 230 8.73 9.27 18.40
CA ALA A 230 7.88 10.36 18.87
C ALA A 230 8.57 11.71 18.65
N GLU A 231 7.92 12.57 17.86
CA GLU A 231 8.39 13.93 17.56
C GLU A 231 7.34 14.95 17.99
N ILE A 232 7.79 16.04 18.62
CA ILE A 232 6.93 17.13 19.05
C ILE A 232 6.78 18.13 17.92
N HIS A 233 5.54 18.41 17.51
CA HIS A 233 5.25 19.44 16.51
C HIS A 233 4.07 20.29 16.99
N ALA A 234 4.29 21.60 17.13
CA ALA A 234 3.25 22.58 17.48
C ALA A 234 2.35 22.18 18.67
N GLY A 235 2.93 21.63 19.74
CA GLY A 235 2.19 21.21 20.93
C GLY A 235 1.40 19.90 20.78
N ALA A 236 1.68 19.11 19.75
CA ALA A 236 1.20 17.74 19.56
C ALA A 236 2.36 16.77 19.39
N LEU A 237 2.10 15.48 19.62
CA LEU A 237 3.04 14.40 19.32
C LEU A 237 2.68 13.77 17.98
N ALA A 238 3.67 13.69 17.09
CA ALA A 238 3.64 12.86 15.90
C ALA A 238 4.32 11.53 16.22
N LEU A 239 3.55 10.44 16.21
CA LEU A 239 4.08 9.10 16.41
C LEU A 239 4.25 8.36 15.09
N ARG A 240 5.45 7.85 14.86
CA ARG A 240 5.83 7.00 13.73
C ARG A 240 6.43 5.71 14.27
N GLY A 241 6.17 4.59 13.61
CA GLY A 241 6.76 3.32 13.98
C GLY A 241 6.09 2.13 13.30
N PRO A 242 6.74 0.96 13.32
CA PRO A 242 6.16 -0.28 12.81
C PRO A 242 5.02 -0.81 13.68
N ARG A 243 4.96 -0.37 14.95
CA ARG A 243 3.92 -0.68 15.93
C ARG A 243 2.83 0.39 15.87
N GLY A 244 1.56 -0.03 15.82
CA GLY A 244 0.46 0.90 16.07
C GLY A 244 0.29 1.14 17.58
N ILE A 245 -0.38 2.23 18.00
CA ILE A 245 -0.80 2.40 19.42
C ILE A 245 -1.64 1.22 19.91
N TYR A 246 -2.28 0.52 18.98
CA TYR A 246 -3.01 -0.71 19.24
C TYR A 246 -2.11 -1.89 19.69
N ASP A 247 -0.80 -1.81 19.63
CA ASP A 247 0.11 -2.85 20.11
C ASP A 247 0.51 -2.68 21.59
N GLU A 248 0.08 -1.60 22.25
CA GLU A 248 0.30 -1.45 23.68
C GLU A 248 -0.71 -2.28 24.47
N ARG A 249 -0.18 -3.14 25.35
CA ARG A 249 -0.93 -3.68 26.48
C ARG A 249 -1.07 -2.52 27.47
N CYS A 250 -2.16 -1.77 27.38
CA CYS A 250 -2.65 -1.03 28.54
C CYS A 250 -3.22 -2.04 29.55
#